data_AF-G0VC39-F1
#
_entry.id   AF-G0VC39-F1
#
_cell.length_a   1.000
_cell.length_b   1.000
_cell.length_c   1.000
_cell.angle_alpha   90.00
_cell.angle_beta   90.00
_cell.angle_gamma   90.00
#
_symmetry.space_group_name_H-M   'P 1'
#
loop_
_entity.id
_entity.type
_entity.pdbx_description
1 polymer ?
#
loop_
_entity_poly.entity_id
_entity_poly.type
_entity_poly.pdbx_seq_one_letter_code
_entity_poly.pdbx_strand_id
1 'polypeptide(L)'
;MVSSNITIVATLVIGVLLLKWFFQSDQHPSAQQVNSTQQQQSSTARNTRRPNSGGSSGSNSRGYPVTEDMIQTVQNLAPDLHVEQIKLSLQETGSVETTVERYLNGQTFPYPANFSPSSVNNLNIANTLQPTDPRKVNLIKSENLLTKYHVDLNEFEDIEMDDAKYRELDLDERKRYMIWKARRSMEKRIETDPKLAELLK
;
A
#
# COMPACT_ATOMS: atom_id res chain seq x y z
N MET A 1 51.24 12.16 -31.86
CA MET A 1 49.89 12.54 -32.38
C MET A 1 48.93 11.34 -32.55
N VAL A 2 49.31 10.09 -32.27
CA VAL A 2 48.45 8.90 -32.52
C VAL A 2 47.46 8.60 -31.37
N SER A 3 47.74 9.09 -30.16
CA SER A 3 46.95 8.78 -28.96
C SER A 3 45.59 9.49 -28.91
N SER A 4 45.47 10.72 -29.42
CA SER A 4 44.21 11.49 -29.39
C SER A 4 43.14 10.93 -30.30
N ASN A 5 43.51 10.36 -31.46
CA ASN A 5 42.54 9.81 -32.41
C ASN A 5 41.96 8.48 -31.90
N ILE A 6 42.77 7.68 -31.19
CA ILE A 6 42.33 6.41 -30.60
C ILE A 6 41.29 6.64 -29.50
N THR A 7 41.48 7.65 -28.64
CA THR A 7 40.53 7.95 -27.56
C THR A 7 39.18 8.44 -28.10
N ILE A 8 39.17 9.27 -29.15
CA ILE A 8 37.94 9.76 -29.79
C ILE A 8 37.16 8.61 -30.44
N VAL A 9 37.86 7.70 -31.12
CA VAL A 9 37.20 6.53 -31.74
C VAL A 9 36.67 5.58 -30.66
N ALA A 10 37.43 5.35 -29.58
CA ALA A 10 37.00 4.49 -28.48
C ALA A 10 35.75 5.03 -27.77
N THR A 11 35.68 6.34 -27.48
CA THR A 11 34.49 6.93 -26.84
C THR A 11 33.27 6.89 -27.75
N LEU A 12 33.44 7.06 -29.08
CA LEU A 12 32.35 6.98 -30.04
C LEU A 12 31.78 5.55 -30.12
N VAL A 13 32.65 4.54 -30.13
CA VAL A 13 32.23 3.11 -30.12
C VAL A 13 31.48 2.77 -28.83
N ILE A 14 31.98 3.19 -27.67
CA ILE A 14 31.32 2.96 -26.38
C ILE A 14 29.96 3.68 -26.34
N GLY A 15 29.89 4.92 -26.82
CA GLY A 15 28.65 5.68 -26.91
C GLY A 15 27.60 4.99 -27.79
N VAL A 16 28.01 4.44 -28.94
CA VAL A 16 27.11 3.68 -29.83
C VAL A 16 26.66 2.37 -29.19
N LEU A 17 27.52 1.69 -28.44
CA LEU A 17 27.16 0.47 -27.71
C LEU A 17 26.13 0.76 -26.61
N LEU A 18 26.32 1.85 -25.86
CA LEU A 18 25.38 2.29 -24.82
C LEU A 18 24.03 2.72 -25.43
N LEU A 19 24.04 3.44 -26.55
CA LEU A 19 22.81 3.77 -27.27
C LEU A 19 22.08 2.53 -27.77
N LYS A 20 22.82 1.60 -28.37
CA LYS A 20 22.25 0.34 -28.87
C LYS A 20 21.64 -0.47 -27.72
N TRP A 21 22.30 -0.49 -26.55
CA TRP A 21 21.80 -1.19 -25.38
C TRP A 21 20.55 -0.50 -24.79
N PHE A 22 20.54 0.83 -24.77
CA PHE A 22 19.41 1.64 -24.31
C PHE A 22 18.18 1.58 -25.24
N PHE A 23 18.36 1.41 -26.55
CA PHE A 23 17.24 1.33 -27.49
C PHE A 23 16.72 -0.10 -27.73
N GLN A 24 17.42 -1.13 -27.23
CA GLN A 24 16.98 -2.52 -27.32
C GLN A 24 16.15 -2.98 -26.11
N SER A 25 15.96 -2.13 -25.09
CA SER A 25 15.21 -2.48 -23.88
C SER A 25 13.69 -2.49 -24.03
N ASP A 26 13.13 -2.01 -25.15
CA ASP A 26 11.67 -1.79 -25.25
C ASP A 26 10.97 -2.47 -26.43
N GLN A 27 11.56 -3.51 -27.03
CA GLN A 27 10.86 -4.34 -28.03
C GLN A 27 10.31 -5.60 -27.39
N HIS A 28 9.16 -5.48 -26.72
CA HIS A 28 8.39 -6.64 -26.31
C HIS A 28 7.76 -7.34 -27.54
N PRO A 29 7.86 -8.68 -27.68
CA PRO A 29 7.27 -9.44 -28.80
C PRO A 29 5.73 -9.42 -28.86
N SER A 30 5.08 -8.73 -27.92
CA SER A 30 3.62 -8.55 -27.87
C SER A 30 3.08 -7.46 -28.81
N ALA A 31 3.90 -6.51 -29.25
CA ALA A 31 3.46 -5.43 -30.14
C ALA A 31 3.37 -5.83 -31.63
N GLN A 32 3.83 -7.03 -32.01
CA GLN A 32 3.85 -7.49 -33.41
C GLN A 32 2.55 -8.17 -33.88
N GLN A 33 1.51 -8.28 -33.04
CA GLN A 33 0.26 -8.96 -33.43
C GLN A 33 -0.90 -8.04 -33.84
N VAL A 34 -0.73 -6.71 -33.85
CA VAL A 34 -1.86 -5.77 -34.02
C VAL A 34 -2.27 -5.53 -35.50
N ASN A 35 -1.72 -6.26 -36.47
CA ASN A 35 -2.06 -6.07 -37.90
C ASN A 35 -2.87 -7.23 -38.53
N SER A 36 -3.46 -8.14 -37.74
CA SER A 36 -4.14 -9.34 -38.31
C SER A 36 -5.61 -9.56 -37.91
N THR A 37 -6.28 -8.61 -37.25
CA THR A 37 -7.69 -8.79 -36.86
C THR A 37 -8.57 -7.64 -37.33
N GLN A 38 -8.60 -7.44 -38.64
CA GLN A 38 -9.68 -6.73 -39.31
C GLN A 38 -10.46 -7.77 -40.11
N GLN A 39 -11.66 -8.14 -39.65
CA GLN A 39 -12.83 -8.57 -40.41
C GLN A 39 -13.72 -9.56 -39.61
N GLN A 40 -15.04 -9.36 -39.76
CA GLN A 40 -16.17 -10.24 -39.39
C GLN A 40 -16.71 -10.06 -37.95
N GLN A 41 -18.01 -9.91 -37.68
CA GLN A 41 -19.22 -10.01 -38.49
C GLN A 41 -20.42 -9.45 -37.72
N SER A 42 -21.38 -8.93 -38.48
CA SER A 42 -22.72 -8.46 -38.13
C SER A 42 -23.71 -9.58 -37.78
N SER A 43 -24.62 -9.35 -36.82
CA SER A 43 -26.02 -9.84 -36.91
C SER A 43 -26.98 -9.13 -35.96
N THR A 44 -27.83 -8.30 -36.57
CA THR A 44 -29.24 -7.95 -36.34
C THR A 44 -30.00 -8.61 -35.16
N ALA A 45 -30.59 -7.78 -34.30
CA ALA A 45 -31.89 -8.08 -33.66
C ALA A 45 -32.68 -6.77 -33.46
N ARG A 46 -33.66 -6.55 -34.34
CA ARG A 46 -34.72 -5.54 -34.18
C ARG A 46 -35.68 -6.02 -33.09
N ASN A 47 -35.96 -5.18 -32.10
CA ASN A 47 -37.22 -5.29 -31.37
C ASN A 47 -37.85 -3.90 -31.21
N THR A 48 -39.11 -3.82 -31.63
CA THR A 48 -39.91 -2.59 -31.76
C THR A 48 -40.87 -2.41 -30.59
N ARG A 49 -41.19 -1.12 -30.31
CA ARG A 49 -42.40 -0.54 -29.65
C ARG A 49 -42.30 -0.16 -28.17
N ARG A 50 -42.14 1.15 -27.90
CA ARG A 50 -43.23 2.12 -27.58
C ARG A 50 -42.61 3.48 -27.15
N PRO A 51 -43.01 4.63 -27.73
CA PRO A 51 -42.68 5.93 -27.17
C PRO A 51 -43.75 6.32 -26.15
N ASN A 52 -43.37 6.47 -24.88
CA ASN A 52 -44.21 7.15 -23.90
C ASN A 52 -43.63 8.54 -23.69
N SER A 53 -44.25 9.54 -24.31
CA SER A 53 -43.99 10.96 -24.08
C SER A 53 -44.61 11.38 -22.76
N GLY A 54 -43.78 11.73 -21.78
CA GLY A 54 -44.24 12.33 -20.53
C GLY A 54 -43.09 12.88 -19.70
N GLY A 55 -42.99 14.21 -19.65
CA GLY A 55 -42.55 14.93 -18.44
C GLY A 55 -41.04 15.09 -18.19
N SER A 56 -40.52 16.23 -18.64
CA SER A 56 -39.71 17.18 -17.86
C SER A 56 -38.63 16.68 -16.89
N SER A 57 -37.38 17.03 -17.23
CA SER A 57 -36.35 17.59 -16.33
C SER A 57 -35.97 16.81 -15.07
N GLY A 58 -34.89 16.04 -15.22
CA GLY A 58 -34.09 15.51 -14.12
C GLY A 58 -32.96 14.69 -14.71
N SER A 59 -31.91 15.37 -15.21
CA SER A 59 -30.64 14.72 -15.56
C SER A 59 -29.97 14.24 -14.27
N ASN A 60 -30.55 13.22 -13.64
CA ASN A 60 -29.86 12.44 -12.63
C ASN A 60 -28.76 11.69 -13.37
N SER A 61 -27.52 12.14 -13.18
CA SER A 61 -26.31 11.49 -13.66
C SER A 61 -26.36 10.02 -13.26
N ARG A 62 -26.71 9.16 -14.23
CA ARG A 62 -26.78 7.71 -14.03
C ARG A 62 -25.37 7.19 -14.18
N GLY A 63 -24.67 7.06 -13.05
CA GLY A 63 -23.45 6.26 -13.00
C GLY A 63 -23.72 4.85 -13.54
N TYR A 64 -22.70 4.23 -14.10
CA TYR A 64 -22.77 2.86 -14.57
C TYR A 64 -23.06 1.91 -13.40
N PRO A 65 -23.85 0.83 -13.61
CA PRO A 65 -24.04 -0.17 -12.58
C PRO A 65 -22.71 -0.87 -12.28
N VAL A 66 -22.32 -0.91 -11.01
CA VAL A 66 -21.08 -1.54 -10.56
C VAL A 66 -21.40 -2.85 -9.88
N THR A 67 -20.73 -3.92 -10.30
CA THR A 67 -20.82 -5.24 -9.66
C THR A 67 -19.66 -5.45 -8.68
N GLU A 68 -19.86 -6.33 -7.70
CA GLU A 68 -18.84 -6.64 -6.71
C GLU A 68 -17.57 -7.25 -7.34
N ASP A 69 -17.75 -8.02 -8.42
CA ASP A 69 -16.65 -8.64 -9.18
C ASP A 69 -15.73 -7.60 -9.84
N MET A 70 -16.32 -6.51 -10.36
CA MET A 70 -15.57 -5.39 -10.92
C MET A 70 -14.72 -4.71 -9.83
N ILE A 71 -15.29 -4.50 -8.64
CA ILE A 71 -14.58 -3.90 -7.50
C ILE A 71 -13.42 -4.80 -7.06
N GLN A 72 -13.68 -6.10 -6.89
CA GLN A 72 -12.66 -7.06 -6.45
C GLN A 72 -11.50 -7.14 -7.44
N THR A 73 -11.79 -7.11 -8.74
CA THR A 73 -10.76 -7.14 -9.79
C THR A 73 -9.86 -5.91 -9.68
N VAL A 74 -10.44 -4.70 -9.54
CA VAL A 74 -9.64 -3.48 -9.34
C VAL A 74 -8.85 -3.54 -8.04
N GLN A 75 -9.47 -3.99 -6.94
CA GLN A 75 -8.83 -4.08 -5.62
C GLN A 75 -7.61 -5.01 -5.61
N ASN A 76 -7.65 -6.10 -6.36
CA ASN A 76 -6.52 -7.02 -6.50
C ASN A 76 -5.31 -6.37 -7.19
N LEU A 77 -5.55 -5.43 -8.11
CA LEU A 77 -4.50 -4.69 -8.82
C LEU A 77 -4.07 -3.40 -8.09
N ALA A 78 -4.99 -2.82 -7.32
CA ALA A 78 -4.82 -1.55 -6.61
C ALA A 78 -5.17 -1.72 -5.13
N PRO A 79 -4.33 -2.39 -4.33
CA PRO A 79 -4.61 -2.68 -2.93
C PRO A 79 -4.69 -1.42 -2.04
N ASP A 80 -4.03 -0.34 -2.46
CA ASP A 80 -4.00 0.93 -1.72
C ASP A 80 -5.28 1.77 -1.90
N LEU A 81 -6.11 1.45 -2.90
CA LEU A 81 -7.38 2.13 -3.11
C LEU A 81 -8.47 1.57 -2.20
N HIS A 82 -9.29 2.45 -1.66
CA HIS A 82 -10.45 2.06 -0.87
C HIS A 82 -11.60 1.60 -1.79
N VAL A 83 -12.37 0.60 -1.36
CA VAL A 83 -13.52 0.04 -2.09
C VAL A 83 -14.50 1.12 -2.58
N GLU A 84 -14.80 2.11 -1.73
CA GLU A 84 -15.71 3.22 -2.11
C GLU A 84 -15.13 4.14 -3.19
N GLN A 85 -13.81 4.32 -3.24
CA GLN A 85 -13.15 5.08 -4.31
C GLN A 85 -13.18 4.31 -5.63
N ILE A 86 -12.93 2.99 -5.56
CA ILE A 86 -13.04 2.08 -6.69
C ILE A 86 -14.46 2.10 -7.25
N LYS A 87 -15.45 1.96 -6.37
CA LYS A 87 -16.87 1.98 -6.72
C LYS A 87 -17.28 3.29 -7.41
N LEU A 88 -16.85 4.44 -6.89
CA LEU A 88 -17.11 5.72 -7.54
C LEU A 88 -16.46 5.80 -8.93
N SER A 89 -15.19 5.39 -9.04
CA SER A 89 -14.48 5.42 -10.33
C SER A 89 -15.09 4.46 -11.36
N LEU A 90 -15.57 3.29 -10.93
CA LEU A 90 -16.30 2.35 -11.78
C LEU A 90 -17.70 2.89 -12.16
N GLN A 91 -18.36 3.65 -11.30
CA GLN A 91 -19.61 4.34 -11.64
C GLN A 91 -19.38 5.44 -12.67
N GLU A 92 -18.22 6.10 -12.67
CA GLU A 92 -17.84 7.13 -13.63
C GLU A 92 -17.39 6.54 -14.98
N THR A 93 -16.53 5.54 -14.95
CA THR A 93 -15.90 4.98 -16.16
C THR A 93 -16.71 3.85 -16.80
N GLY A 94 -17.43 3.06 -15.99
CA GLY A 94 -18.18 1.89 -16.43
C GLY A 94 -17.33 0.68 -16.81
N SER A 95 -16.00 0.73 -16.64
CA SER A 95 -15.08 -0.32 -17.05
C SER A 95 -13.95 -0.48 -16.04
N VAL A 96 -13.63 -1.74 -15.75
CA VAL A 96 -12.52 -2.13 -14.86
C VAL A 96 -11.19 -1.71 -15.47
N GLU A 97 -11.01 -1.99 -16.76
CA GLU A 97 -9.81 -1.72 -17.53
C GLU A 97 -9.46 -0.23 -17.47
N THR A 98 -10.44 0.64 -17.76
CA THR A 98 -10.27 2.09 -17.72
C THR A 98 -9.91 2.56 -16.30
N THR A 99 -10.55 1.99 -15.28
CA THR A 99 -10.29 2.34 -13.88
C THR A 99 -8.87 1.95 -13.46
N VAL A 100 -8.41 0.76 -13.86
CA VAL A 100 -7.05 0.28 -13.60
C VAL A 100 -6.02 1.11 -14.34
N GLU A 101 -6.25 1.45 -15.61
CA GLU A 101 -5.36 2.32 -16.38
C GLU A 101 -5.20 3.69 -15.72
N ARG A 102 -6.30 4.30 -15.23
CA ARG A 102 -6.23 5.55 -14.47
C ARG A 102 -5.37 5.42 -13.21
N TYR A 103 -5.50 4.31 -12.49
CA TYR A 103 -4.69 4.03 -11.30
C TYR A 103 -3.20 3.88 -11.64
N LEU A 104 -2.87 3.06 -12.66
CA LEU A 104 -1.48 2.84 -13.10
C LEU A 104 -0.81 4.13 -13.63
N ASN A 105 -1.60 5.02 -14.22
CA ASN A 105 -1.16 6.36 -14.63
C ASN A 105 -1.02 7.35 -13.46
N GLY A 106 -1.29 6.93 -12.22
CA GLY A 106 -1.18 7.77 -11.02
C GLY A 106 -2.26 8.83 -10.89
N GLN A 107 -3.43 8.64 -11.52
CA GLN A 107 -4.54 9.58 -11.36
C GLN A 107 -5.14 9.51 -9.95
N THR A 108 -5.75 10.60 -9.52
CA THR A 108 -6.38 10.70 -8.20
C THR A 108 -7.78 10.10 -8.19
N PHE A 109 -8.13 9.45 -7.08
CA PHE A 109 -9.42 8.83 -6.85
C PHE A 109 -10.14 9.52 -5.69
N PRO A 110 -11.15 10.36 -5.95
CA PRO A 110 -11.86 11.06 -4.89
C PRO A 110 -12.76 10.09 -4.09
N TYR A 111 -13.06 10.45 -2.86
CA TYR A 111 -14.09 9.78 -2.06
C TYR A 111 -15.48 10.32 -2.43
N PRO A 112 -16.55 9.49 -2.35
CA PRO A 112 -17.90 9.96 -2.58
C PRO A 112 -18.32 11.00 -1.51
N ALA A 113 -19.15 11.98 -1.89
CA ALA A 113 -19.47 13.15 -1.06
C ALA A 113 -20.12 12.84 0.31
N ASN A 114 -20.70 11.64 0.45
CA ASN A 114 -21.30 11.13 1.68
C ASN A 114 -20.42 10.12 2.42
N PHE A 115 -19.17 9.94 2.01
CA PHE A 115 -18.23 9.01 2.62
C PHE A 115 -17.10 9.78 3.30
N SER A 116 -17.10 9.71 4.63
CA SER A 116 -15.93 10.05 5.43
C SER A 116 -15.15 8.76 5.63
N PRO A 117 -13.96 8.58 5.02
CA PRO A 117 -13.12 7.44 5.38
C PRO A 117 -12.93 7.51 6.89
N SER A 118 -13.32 6.45 7.59
CA SER A 118 -12.85 6.27 8.97
C SER A 118 -11.34 6.19 8.83
N SER A 119 -10.64 7.28 9.12
CA SER A 119 -9.19 7.30 9.04
C SER A 119 -8.71 6.12 9.87
N VAL A 120 -8.18 5.09 9.20
CA VAL A 120 -7.23 4.14 9.80
C VAL A 120 -5.92 4.90 10.03
N ASN A 121 -6.03 6.00 10.77
CA ASN A 121 -4.94 6.73 11.35
C ASN A 121 -4.62 6.01 12.64
N ASN A 122 -3.53 5.24 12.58
CA ASN A 122 -2.79 4.74 13.72
C ASN A 122 -3.55 3.80 14.66
N LEU A 123 -2.94 2.62 14.82
CA LEU A 123 -3.02 1.78 16.00
C LEU A 123 -2.68 2.60 17.25
N ASN A 124 -3.65 3.37 17.74
CA ASN A 124 -3.68 4.00 19.05
C ASN A 124 -5.13 3.97 19.54
N ILE A 125 -5.68 2.76 19.67
CA ILE A 125 -6.91 2.51 20.41
C ILE A 125 -6.51 2.21 21.85
N ALA A 126 -6.03 3.25 22.54
CA ALA A 126 -6.01 3.28 23.99
C ALA A 126 -7.20 4.14 24.42
N ASN A 127 -8.17 3.50 25.09
CA ASN A 127 -9.26 4.09 25.88
C ASN A 127 -10.14 5.09 25.11
N THR A 128 -11.31 4.72 24.59
CA THR A 128 -12.58 5.05 25.30
C THR A 128 -13.85 4.45 24.68
N LEU A 129 -13.76 3.53 23.71
CA LEU A 129 -14.97 2.90 23.15
C LEU A 129 -15.18 1.54 23.82
N GLN A 130 -16.08 1.51 24.80
CA GLN A 130 -16.63 0.24 25.26
C GLN A 130 -17.28 -0.47 24.06
N PRO A 131 -16.88 -1.71 23.73
CA PRO A 131 -17.46 -2.44 22.62
C PRO A 131 -18.93 -2.76 22.95
N THR A 132 -19.86 -2.24 22.14
CA THR A 132 -21.29 -2.59 22.22
C THR A 132 -21.55 -4.08 21.89
N ASP A 133 -20.55 -4.77 21.37
CA ASP A 133 -20.59 -6.19 21.01
C ASP A 133 -19.77 -7.03 22.02
N PRO A 134 -20.40 -7.93 22.80
CA PRO A 134 -19.70 -8.81 23.75
C PRO A 134 -18.79 -9.85 23.09
N ARG A 135 -18.72 -9.92 21.76
CA ARG A 135 -17.72 -10.71 21.02
C ARG A 135 -16.46 -9.93 20.65
N LYS A 136 -16.51 -8.60 20.76
CA LYS A 136 -15.38 -7.69 20.49
C LYS A 136 -14.78 -7.14 21.77
N VAL A 137 -14.74 -7.94 22.83
CA VAL A 137 -14.08 -7.55 24.07
C VAL A 137 -12.57 -7.63 23.82
N ASN A 138 -11.87 -6.50 23.89
CA ASN A 138 -10.42 -6.48 23.88
C ASN A 138 -9.90 -7.18 25.15
N LEU A 139 -9.59 -8.47 25.04
CA LEU A 139 -8.92 -9.25 26.09
C LEU A 139 -7.41 -9.00 26.12
N ILE A 140 -6.87 -8.17 25.22
CA ILE A 140 -5.46 -7.78 25.19
C ILE A 140 -5.23 -6.78 26.31
N LYS A 141 -4.92 -7.29 27.50
CA LYS A 141 -4.41 -6.48 28.60
C LYS A 141 -2.96 -6.13 28.30
N SER A 142 -2.59 -4.87 28.51
CA SER A 142 -1.19 -4.44 28.48
C SER A 142 -0.48 -5.01 29.71
N GLU A 143 0.00 -6.25 29.60
CA GLU A 143 0.77 -6.93 30.63
C GLU A 143 2.14 -6.27 30.80
N ASN A 144 2.63 -6.19 32.04
CA ASN A 144 3.99 -5.72 32.30
C ASN A 144 5.00 -6.75 31.77
N LEU A 145 5.79 -6.36 30.77
CA LEU A 145 6.76 -7.25 30.13
C LEU A 145 7.87 -7.72 31.09
N LEU A 146 8.24 -6.93 32.10
CA LEU A 146 9.22 -7.34 33.11
C LEU A 146 8.68 -8.49 33.94
N THR A 147 7.40 -8.41 34.35
CA THR A 147 6.73 -9.47 35.11
C THR A 147 6.48 -10.71 34.26
N LYS A 148 6.06 -10.52 33.00
CA LYS A 148 5.74 -11.62 32.06
C LYS A 148 6.95 -12.48 31.70
N TYR A 149 8.12 -11.85 31.56
CA TYR A 149 9.37 -12.53 31.17
C TYR A 149 10.35 -12.70 32.34
N HIS A 150 9.91 -12.42 33.58
CA HIS A 150 10.71 -12.55 34.79
C HIS A 150 12.09 -11.89 34.64
N VAL A 151 12.11 -10.62 34.22
CA VAL A 151 13.34 -9.86 34.00
C VAL A 151 13.63 -9.01 35.22
N ASP A 152 14.76 -9.29 35.88
CA ASP A 152 15.22 -8.49 37.01
C ASP A 152 16.09 -7.32 36.52
N LEU A 153 15.92 -6.15 37.14
CA LEU A 153 16.57 -4.90 36.71
C LEU A 153 18.10 -4.93 36.84
N ASN A 154 18.61 -5.80 37.70
CA ASN A 154 20.04 -5.91 38.03
C ASN A 154 20.69 -7.11 37.33
N GLU A 155 19.92 -7.94 36.60
CA GLU A 155 20.39 -9.21 36.07
C GLU A 155 21.49 -9.07 35.01
N PHE A 156 21.41 -8.02 34.19
CA PHE A 156 22.34 -7.76 33.09
C PHE A 156 23.19 -6.50 33.29
N GLU A 157 23.18 -5.91 34.49
CA GLU A 157 23.86 -4.64 34.76
C GLU A 157 25.39 -4.76 34.68
N ASP A 158 25.94 -5.87 35.17
CA ASP A 158 27.39 -6.13 35.18
C ASP A 158 27.88 -6.87 33.93
N ILE A 159 26.97 -7.20 33.00
CA ILE A 159 27.27 -8.01 31.84
C ILE A 159 27.42 -7.10 30.62
N GLU A 160 28.67 -6.78 30.27
CA GLU A 160 28.94 -6.21 28.95
C GLU A 160 28.50 -7.21 27.88
N MET A 161 27.50 -6.78 27.09
CA MET A 161 26.93 -7.53 25.98
C MET A 161 27.39 -6.93 24.67
N ASP A 162 28.19 -7.69 23.95
CA ASP A 162 28.56 -7.40 22.57
C ASP A 162 27.66 -8.17 21.58
N ASP A 163 27.81 -7.85 20.29
CA ASP A 163 27.01 -8.47 19.23
C ASP A 163 27.29 -9.98 19.04
N ALA A 164 28.46 -10.47 19.46
CA ALA A 164 28.83 -11.88 19.35
C ALA A 164 28.16 -12.70 20.45
N LYS A 165 28.29 -12.26 21.70
CA LYS A 165 27.68 -12.84 22.90
C LYS A 165 26.16 -12.81 22.82
N TYR A 166 25.57 -11.75 22.27
CA TYR A 166 24.13 -11.69 22.04
C TYR A 166 23.62 -12.77 21.05
N ARG A 167 24.45 -13.16 20.07
CA ARG A 167 24.12 -14.22 19.11
C ARG A 167 24.18 -15.60 19.73
N GLU A 168 25.04 -15.78 20.72
CA GLU A 168 25.23 -17.02 21.47
C GLU A 168 24.13 -17.29 22.52
N LEU A 169 23.41 -16.24 22.95
CA LEU A 169 22.26 -16.37 23.86
C LEU A 169 21.12 -17.18 23.25
N ASP A 170 20.43 -17.93 24.10
CA ASP A 170 19.20 -18.61 23.72
C ASP A 170 18.08 -17.60 23.42
N LEU A 171 17.04 -18.04 22.68
CA LEU A 171 15.94 -17.19 22.26
C LEU A 171 15.23 -16.52 23.45
N ASP A 172 15.08 -17.22 24.58
CA ASP A 172 14.41 -16.67 25.75
C ASP A 172 15.30 -15.68 26.51
N GLU A 173 16.59 -15.97 26.64
CA GLU A 173 17.58 -15.02 27.18
C GLU A 173 17.67 -13.75 26.34
N ARG A 174 17.63 -13.91 25.01
CA ARG A 174 17.60 -12.81 24.06
C ARG A 174 16.40 -11.90 24.28
N LYS A 175 15.20 -12.46 24.47
CA LYS A 175 13.98 -11.68 24.77
C LYS A 175 14.14 -10.92 26.09
N ARG A 176 14.63 -11.59 27.14
CA ARG A 176 14.84 -10.99 28.46
C ARG A 176 15.83 -9.83 28.39
N TYR A 177 16.96 -10.03 27.70
CA TYR A 177 17.94 -8.98 27.45
C TYR A 177 17.37 -7.80 26.66
N MET A 178 16.58 -8.04 25.59
CA MET A 178 15.95 -6.96 24.84
C MET A 178 14.99 -6.13 25.69
N ILE A 179 14.19 -6.77 26.54
CA ILE A 179 13.26 -6.09 27.46
C ILE A 179 14.05 -5.24 28.47
N TRP A 180 15.10 -5.80 29.06
CA TRP A 180 16.00 -5.08 29.97
C TRP A 180 16.66 -3.87 29.28
N LYS A 181 17.22 -4.06 28.09
CA LYS A 181 17.86 -3.00 27.29
C LYS A 181 16.89 -1.89 26.94
N ALA A 182 15.67 -2.24 26.53
CA ALA A 182 14.62 -1.28 26.24
C ALA A 182 14.24 -0.48 27.50
N ARG A 183 14.14 -1.13 28.65
CA ARG A 183 13.86 -0.48 29.94
C ARG A 183 14.94 0.54 30.30
N ARG A 184 16.21 0.13 30.32
CA ARG A 184 17.35 1.04 30.61
C ARG A 184 17.46 2.18 29.60
N SER A 185 17.21 1.91 28.32
CA SER A 185 17.19 2.94 27.28
C SER A 185 16.06 3.96 27.53
N MET A 186 14.87 3.49 27.90
CA MET A 186 13.74 4.37 28.22
C MET A 186 13.97 5.20 29.48
N GLU A 187 14.60 4.64 30.51
CA GLU A 187 14.98 5.38 31.73
C GLU A 187 15.89 6.57 31.39
N LYS A 188 16.94 6.34 30.60
CA LYS A 188 17.83 7.42 30.12
C LYS A 188 17.06 8.46 29.30
N ARG A 189 16.11 8.02 28.46
CA ARG A 189 15.31 8.94 27.63
C ARG A 189 14.37 9.79 28.45
N ILE A 190 13.77 9.26 29.52
CA ILE A 190 12.87 9.99 30.42
C ILE A 190 13.61 11.13 31.14
N GLU A 191 14.89 10.93 31.50
CA GLU A 191 15.72 12.00 32.08
C GLU A 191 15.98 13.13 31.08
N THR A 192 16.14 12.81 29.80
CA THR A 192 16.46 13.79 28.75
C THR A 192 15.25 14.45 28.08
N ASP A 193 14.10 13.76 28.02
CA ASP A 193 12.93 14.19 27.24
C ASP A 193 11.76 14.54 28.18
N PRO A 194 11.47 15.84 28.37
CA PRO A 194 10.40 16.28 29.27
C PRO A 194 9.01 15.85 28.80
N LYS A 195 8.81 15.63 27.49
CA LYS A 195 7.54 15.17 26.94
C LYS A 195 7.27 13.72 27.34
N LEU A 196 8.30 12.88 27.38
CA LEU A 196 8.17 11.50 27.87
C LEU A 196 7.91 11.45 29.37
N ALA A 197 8.52 12.34 30.14
CA ALA A 197 8.29 12.45 31.58
C ALA A 197 6.85 12.89 31.93
N GLU A 198 6.24 13.74 31.09
CA GLU A 198 4.84 14.18 31.26
C GLU A 198 3.85 13.01 31.13
N LEU A 199 4.12 12.03 30.25
CA LEU A 199 3.25 10.86 30.04
C LEU A 199 3.18 9.90 31.24
N LEU A 200 4.03 10.09 32.25
CA LEU A 200 4.07 9.27 33.46
C LEU A 200 3.32 9.91 34.65
N LYS A 201 2.82 11.14 34.49
CA LYS A 201 1.98 11.83 35.49
C LYS A 201 0.50 11.57 35.26
#